data_AF-A0A7R9P0K3-F1
#
_entry.id   AF-A0A7R9P0K3-F1
#
_cell.length_a   1.000
_cell.length_b   1.000
_cell.length_c   1.000
_cell.angle_alpha   90.00
_cell.angle_beta   90.00
_cell.angle_gamma   90.00
#
_symmetry.space_group_name_H-M   'P 1'
#
loop_
_entity.id
_entity.type
_entity.pdbx_description
1 polymer ?
#
loop_
_entity_poly.entity_id
_entity_poly.type
_entity_poly.pdbx_seq_one_letter_code
_entity_poly.pdbx_strand_id
1 'polypeptide(L)'
;MFVQVSKEEYDTCRITNPNPRIIAICDKPYKLMYFTITFRSFTPQPGGLEFQPGQDYYFISTSSKDDLHRRIGGRCSSHNMKVVFKVCCRPDLNLSE
;
A
#
# COMPACT_ATOMS: atom_id res chain seq x y z
N MET A 1 -10.84 -1.97 2.04
CA MET A 1 -9.93 -2.13 0.88
C MET A 1 -8.56 -1.59 1.26
N PHE A 2 -7.48 -2.24 0.82
CA PHE A 2 -6.10 -1.80 1.03
C PHE A 2 -5.44 -1.53 -0.33
N VAL A 3 -4.89 -0.34 -0.51
CA VAL A 3 -4.42 0.16 -1.81
C VAL A 3 -3.00 0.72 -1.71
N GLN A 4 -2.23 0.58 -2.79
CA GLN A 4 -1.00 1.33 -2.98
C GLN A 4 -1.35 2.73 -3.51
N VAL A 5 -0.74 3.76 -2.95
CA VAL A 5 -1.02 5.17 -3.26
C VAL A 5 0.27 5.98 -3.38
N SER A 6 0.14 7.21 -3.88
CA SER A 6 1.24 8.19 -3.85
C SER A 6 1.46 8.74 -2.43
N LYS A 7 2.57 9.42 -2.21
CA LYS A 7 2.85 10.12 -0.94
C LYS A 7 1.77 11.17 -0.63
N GLU A 8 1.33 11.92 -1.63
CA GLU A 8 0.30 12.95 -1.46
C GLU A 8 -1.04 12.34 -1.03
N GLU A 9 -1.47 11.27 -1.69
CA GLU A 9 -2.69 10.54 -1.34
C GLU A 9 -2.60 9.89 0.06
N TYR A 10 -1.40 9.44 0.45
CA TYR A 10 -1.13 8.91 1.79
C TYR A 10 -1.25 9.99 2.88
N ASP A 11 -0.71 11.17 2.64
CA ASP A 11 -0.74 12.28 3.59
C ASP A 11 -2.16 12.86 3.74
N THR A 12 -2.89 12.95 2.62
CA THR A 12 -4.25 13.53 2.57
C THR A 12 -5.36 12.51 2.82
N CYS A 13 -5.05 11.21 2.85
CA CYS A 13 -6.03 10.12 2.89
C CYS A 13 -7.10 10.22 1.79
N ARG A 14 -6.72 10.70 0.60
CA ARG A 14 -7.62 10.87 -0.55
C ARG A 14 -7.04 10.20 -1.78
N ILE A 15 -7.74 9.19 -2.29
CA ILE A 15 -7.37 8.49 -3.53
C ILE A 15 -7.89 9.33 -4.71
N THR A 16 -6.98 9.90 -5.48
CA THR A 16 -7.26 10.70 -6.69
C THR A 16 -7.07 9.88 -7.96
N ASN A 17 -6.23 8.84 -7.92
CA ASN A 17 -6.03 7.96 -9.07
C ASN A 17 -7.37 7.29 -9.49
N PRO A 18 -7.80 7.41 -10.76
CA PRO A 18 -9.03 6.77 -11.23
C PRO A 18 -8.98 5.25 -11.15
N ASN A 19 -7.80 4.66 -11.38
CA ASN A 19 -7.52 3.22 -11.36
C ASN A 19 -6.51 2.91 -10.25
N PRO A 20 -6.91 2.99 -8.96
CA PRO A 20 -6.01 2.73 -7.86
C PRO A 20 -5.59 1.27 -7.86
N ARG A 21 -4.35 1.03 -7.46
CA ARG A 21 -3.82 -0.32 -7.36
C ARG A 21 -4.29 -0.98 -6.07
N ILE A 22 -5.23 -1.91 -6.21
CA ILE A 22 -5.80 -2.64 -5.08
C ILE A 22 -4.91 -3.82 -4.71
N ILE A 23 -4.47 -3.87 -3.46
CA ILE A 23 -3.61 -4.93 -2.93
C ILE A 23 -4.44 -6.00 -2.25
N ALA A 24 -5.47 -5.58 -1.50
CA ALA A 24 -6.35 -6.48 -0.78
C ALA A 24 -7.78 -5.94 -0.71
N ILE A 25 -8.73 -6.87 -0.84
CA ILE A 25 -10.15 -6.63 -0.60
C ILE A 25 -10.59 -7.61 0.51
N CYS A 26 -11.11 -7.05 1.60
CA CYS A 26 -11.63 -7.81 2.73
C CYS A 26 -13.17 -7.73 2.70
N ASP A 27 -13.79 -8.51 1.81
CA ASP A 27 -15.23 -8.54 1.56
C ASP A 27 -15.94 -9.73 2.26
N LYS A 28 -15.19 -10.73 2.71
CA LYS A 28 -15.70 -11.95 3.35
C LYS A 28 -15.42 -11.93 4.86
N PRO A 29 -16.36 -11.46 5.70
CA PRO A 29 -16.09 -11.24 7.13
C PRO A 29 -15.82 -12.52 7.92
N TYR A 30 -16.34 -13.66 7.46
CA TYR A 30 -16.20 -14.96 8.14
C TYR A 30 -15.08 -15.84 7.57
N LYS A 31 -14.28 -15.32 6.62
CA LYS A 31 -13.16 -16.05 6.02
C LYS A 31 -11.86 -15.34 6.35
N LEU A 32 -10.86 -16.10 6.80
CA LEU A 32 -9.51 -15.55 6.94
C LEU A 32 -8.98 -15.19 5.54
N MET A 33 -8.67 -13.92 5.36
CA MET A 33 -8.09 -13.36 4.14
C MET A 33 -6.75 -12.75 4.51
N TYR A 34 -5.69 -13.18 3.86
CA TYR A 34 -4.35 -12.64 4.03
C TYR A 34 -3.69 -12.45 2.67
N PHE A 35 -2.79 -11.48 2.61
CA PHE A 35 -2.04 -11.13 1.40
C PHE A 35 -0.57 -11.08 1.77
N THR A 36 0.26 -11.75 0.97
CA THR A 36 1.71 -11.80 1.18
C THR A 36 2.37 -10.72 0.35
N ILE A 37 3.13 -9.84 1.00
CA ILE A 37 3.98 -8.85 0.33
C ILE A 37 5.40 -9.40 0.30
N THR A 38 5.95 -9.52 -0.90
CA THR A 38 7.35 -9.96 -1.10
C THR A 38 8.17 -8.78 -1.63
N PHE A 39 9.23 -8.43 -0.91
CA PHE A 39 10.16 -7.39 -1.35
C PHE A 39 11.11 -7.97 -2.39
N ARG A 40 10.87 -7.61 -3.66
CA ARG A 40 11.69 -8.01 -4.80
C ARG A 40 11.74 -6.89 -5.83
N SER A 41 12.87 -6.75 -6.51
CA SER A 41 13.09 -5.74 -7.54
C SER A 41 12.34 -6.04 -8.84
N PHE A 42 12.02 -7.31 -9.10
CA PHE A 42 11.31 -7.75 -10.29
C PHE A 42 10.31 -8.86 -9.96
N THR A 43 9.17 -8.85 -10.64
CA THR A 43 8.11 -9.83 -10.48
C THR A 43 7.70 -10.44 -11.82
N PRO A 44 7.66 -11.79 -11.96
CA PRO A 44 7.11 -12.41 -13.16
C PRO A 44 5.57 -12.25 -13.25
N GLN A 45 4.91 -11.88 -12.15
CA GLN A 45 3.47 -11.62 -12.12
C GLN A 45 3.16 -10.27 -12.80
N PRO A 46 2.36 -10.23 -13.88
CA PRO A 46 1.91 -8.97 -14.47
C PRO A 46 1.16 -8.11 -13.44
N GLY A 47 1.57 -6.85 -13.30
CA GLY A 47 0.99 -5.96 -12.27
C GLY A 47 1.30 -6.39 -10.83
N GLY A 48 2.31 -7.26 -10.62
CA GLY A 48 2.82 -7.62 -9.30
C GLY A 48 3.64 -6.50 -8.65
N LEU A 49 3.75 -6.51 -7.32
CA LEU A 49 4.48 -5.47 -6.60
C LEU A 49 5.98 -5.60 -6.84
N GLU A 50 6.62 -4.46 -7.12
CA GLU A 50 8.06 -4.31 -7.29
C GLU A 50 8.56 -3.25 -6.34
N PHE A 51 9.65 -3.57 -5.65
CA PHE A 51 10.24 -2.75 -4.60
C PHE A 51 11.69 -2.48 -4.96
N GLN A 52 12.00 -1.21 -5.23
CA GLN A 52 13.34 -0.75 -5.54
C GLN A 52 14.03 -0.26 -4.26
N PRO A 53 15.32 -0.55 -4.08
CA PRO A 53 16.10 -0.02 -2.97
C PRO A 53 16.10 1.52 -2.95
N GLY A 54 15.99 2.11 -1.76
CA GLY A 54 15.98 3.56 -1.55
C GLY A 54 14.64 4.25 -1.84
N GLN A 55 13.59 3.49 -2.18
CA GLN A 55 12.27 4.03 -2.47
C GLN A 55 11.27 3.72 -1.33
N ASP A 56 10.48 4.73 -0.97
CA ASP A 56 9.36 4.60 -0.04
C ASP A 56 8.07 4.26 -0.80
N TYR A 57 7.33 3.28 -0.28
CA TYR A 57 6.06 2.80 -0.83
C TYR A 57 4.93 2.98 0.17
N TYR A 58 3.84 3.61 -0.27
CA TYR A 58 2.76 4.06 0.61
C TYR A 58 1.48 3.27 0.37
N PHE A 59 0.81 2.91 1.45
CA PHE A 59 -0.43 2.16 1.42
C PHE A 59 -1.42 2.71 2.42
N ILE A 60 -2.69 2.74 2.05
CA ILE A 60 -3.78 3.24 2.91
C ILE A 60 -5.03 2.36 2.82
N SER A 61 -5.90 2.51 3.81
CA SER A 61 -7.26 2.01 3.76
C SER A 61 -8.28 3.12 4.00
N THR A 62 -9.01 3.52 2.96
CA THR A 62 -10.06 4.55 3.03
C THR A 62 -11.45 3.98 3.26
N SER A 63 -11.60 2.66 3.39
CA SER A 63 -12.90 2.01 3.61
C SER A 63 -13.54 2.41 4.93
N SER A 64 -14.86 2.30 5.03
CA SER A 64 -15.66 2.37 6.26
C SER A 64 -16.42 1.05 6.49
N LYS A 65 -17.28 0.97 7.52
CA LYS A 65 -18.12 -0.22 7.74
C LYS A 65 -19.13 -0.42 6.60
N ASP A 66 -19.69 0.67 6.10
CA ASP A 66 -20.79 0.64 5.13
C ASP A 66 -20.32 0.83 3.68
N ASP A 67 -19.09 1.32 3.48
CA ASP A 67 -18.53 1.59 2.16
C ASP A 67 -17.08 1.10 2.05
N LEU A 68 -16.93 -0.05 1.39
CA LEU A 68 -15.63 -0.68 1.14
C LEU A 68 -14.82 0.06 0.06
N HIS A 69 -15.48 0.74 -0.87
CA HIS A 69 -14.89 1.38 -2.05
C HIS A 69 -14.70 2.89 -1.91
N ARG A 70 -15.03 3.44 -0.73
CA ARG A 70 -14.79 4.82 -0.36
C ARG A 70 -13.37 5.26 -0.73
N ARG A 71 -13.25 6.42 -1.37
CA ARG A 71 -11.97 6.98 -1.84
C ARG A 71 -11.39 8.11 -0.98
N ILE A 72 -12.15 8.61 0.01
CA ILE A 72 -11.77 9.81 0.79
C ILE A 72 -11.93 9.56 2.28
N GLY A 73 -10.86 9.76 3.05
CA GLY A 73 -10.84 9.66 4.50
C GLY A 73 -11.00 8.23 5.00
N GLY A 74 -12.14 7.94 5.66
CA GLY A 74 -12.44 6.63 6.21
C GLY A 74 -11.45 6.19 7.28
N ARG A 75 -11.06 4.92 7.28
CA ARG A 75 -10.13 4.36 8.28
C ARG A 75 -8.72 4.95 8.21
N CYS A 76 -8.32 5.52 7.08
CA CYS A 76 -7.03 6.19 6.93
C CYS A 76 -6.95 7.38 7.88
N SER A 77 -7.94 8.28 7.85
CA SER A 77 -7.95 9.47 8.71
C SER A 77 -8.43 9.19 10.13
N SER A 78 -9.43 8.33 10.30
CA SER A 78 -10.06 8.11 11.61
C SER A 78 -9.32 7.12 12.51
N HIS A 79 -8.57 6.18 11.94
CA HIS A 79 -7.94 5.07 12.67
C HIS A 79 -6.46 4.88 12.29
N ASN A 80 -5.86 5.81 11.54
CA ASN A 80 -4.49 5.72 11.06
C ASN A 80 -4.18 4.39 10.34
N MET A 81 -5.15 3.82 9.62
CA MET A 81 -4.93 2.61 8.81
C MET A 81 -4.15 2.96 7.53
N LYS A 82 -2.87 3.22 7.71
CA LYS A 82 -1.89 3.57 6.68
C LYS A 82 -0.52 3.00 7.03
N VAL A 83 0.22 2.57 6.02
CA VAL A 83 1.52 1.90 6.17
C VAL A 83 2.48 2.48 5.13
N VAL A 84 3.73 2.72 5.54
CA VAL A 84 4.83 3.04 4.65
C VAL A 84 5.88 1.92 4.75
N PHE A 85 6.27 1.37 3.62
CA PHE A 85 7.44 0.50 3.53
C PHE A 85 8.61 1.32 3.01
N LYS A 86 9.61 1.51 3.87
CA LYS A 86 10.89 2.13 3.52
C LYS A 86 11.87 1.04 3.12
N VAL A 87 12.12 0.91 1.82
CA VAL A 87 12.97 -0.17 1.30
C VAL A 87 14.43 0.30 1.35
N CYS A 88 15.22 -0.35 2.20
CA CYS A 88 16.63 0.02 2.41
C CYS A 88 17.50 -0.26 1.15
N CYS A 89 18.69 0.34 1.15
CA CYS A 89 19.64 0.53 0.07
C CYS A 89 20.11 -0.77 -0.62
N ARG A 90 20.76 -0.61 -1.79
CA ARG A 90 21.59 -1.67 -2.39
C ARG A 90 22.73 -2.01 -1.40
N PRO A 91 23.08 -3.29 -1.22
CA PRO A 91 24.13 -3.70 -0.29
C PRO A 91 25.51 -3.05 -0.52
N ASP A 92 25.74 -2.45 -1.70
CA ASP A 92 27.07 -1.98 -2.11
C ASP A 92 27.41 -0.53 -1.72
N LEU A 93 26.57 0.16 -0.91
CA LEU A 93 26.81 1.56 -0.52
C LEU A 93 27.09 1.78 0.98
N ASN A 94 27.23 0.72 1.78
CA ASN A 94 27.60 0.80 3.20
C ASN A 94 29.00 0.24 3.47
N LEU A 95 29.97 0.48 2.56
CA LEU A 95 31.39 0.15 2.77
C LEU A 95 32.31 1.38 2.73
N SER A 96 31.79 2.57 3.00
CA SER A 96 32.64 3.75 3.14
C SER A 96 32.04 4.76 4.12
N GLU A 97 32.07 4.42 5.41
CA GLU A 97 32.28 5.35 6.53
C GLU A 97 32.98 4.60 7.67
#